data_AF-A0A927URL9-F1
#
_entry.id   AF-A0A927URL9-F1
#
_cell.length_a   1.000
_cell.length_b   1.000
_cell.length_c   1.000
_cell.angle_alpha   90.00
_cell.angle_beta   90.00
_cell.angle_gamma   90.00
#
_symmetry.space_group_name_H-M   'P 1'
#
loop_
_entity.id
_entity.type
_entity.pdbx_description
1 polymer ?
#
loop_
_entity_poly.entity_id
_entity_poly.type
_entity_poly.pdbx_seq_one_letter_code
_entity_poly.pdbx_strand_id
1 'polypeptide(L)'
;MISKKNIYLLCSLLTAICVCFLATKNANAKNDSLKLMYSFNNNISGNASGTLTLTSTDGSCDGSYDLYWANESGKLNDFDKISTLNINGTESKSHTFLSLNAIPQGATKVVAIKDNEISAEYSIPQAKLILDTKKFSFGALSDLHLDGDGDDESSSQSDFDKEISFFKSQNVALIGNSGDITRDGRNEDIDVVINKLSNVNIPFFTARGNHDCSNECSSESEWRKIEPNGTIFEKVINNEVFVFMGMNSVDYKNPFTSEQISKLSSILNKYKNRRVFLFEHVFVGETGNVNDLYFGPGLENSGTAADFKNLMKTNKNVILFTGHSHLEFALQRIKENANVAEATNDLCARVHCPSGARPRKNDADTSDNSKNTYTYDEGAFGYLIDVYDNYIILKGRDFTAGKFLPYSTYMIKTDGTSTPLSTTLGRNDSSSTDSHLEETDIYTNETDLGDITNTTTSTSQNSTYNDYTAEKDYDYNDDDDDDDDDDDDDDDDDDDDDDDDDDDDDDDDDDDDDDDDDDDDDDDDDDDDDD
;
A
#
# COMPACT_ATOMS: atom_id res chain seq x y z
N MET A 1 24.01 57.77 57.00
CA MET A 1 24.58 56.81 56.01
C MET A 1 23.46 55.90 55.52
N ILE A 2 23.69 55.15 54.43
CA ILE A 2 22.76 54.16 53.81
C ILE A 2 21.59 54.83 53.03
N SER A 3 21.22 54.41 51.82
CA SER A 3 22.00 53.99 50.64
C SER A 3 21.15 54.28 49.38
N LYS A 4 21.75 54.43 48.19
CA LYS A 4 21.03 54.67 46.92
C LYS A 4 20.82 53.36 46.14
N LYS A 5 19.59 53.14 45.67
CA LYS A 5 19.16 52.53 44.38
C LYS A 5 17.63 52.26 44.53
N ASN A 6 16.68 52.99 43.90
CA ASN A 6 16.55 53.42 42.49
C ASN A 6 16.89 52.24 41.55
N ILE A 7 16.03 51.71 40.70
CA ILE A 7 15.05 52.34 39.79
C ILE A 7 14.05 51.21 39.36
N TYR A 8 12.79 51.41 38.94
CA TYR A 8 11.96 52.60 38.68
C TYR A 8 10.51 52.36 39.19
N LEU A 9 9.65 53.38 39.11
CA LEU A 9 8.18 53.31 39.17
C LEU A 9 7.64 54.32 38.13
N LEU A 10 6.51 54.02 37.48
CA LEU A 10 5.64 54.94 36.71
C LEU A 10 6.29 55.87 35.65
N CYS A 11 6.21 55.45 34.39
CA CYS A 11 5.97 56.23 33.16
C CYS A 11 6.10 55.23 31.99
N SER A 12 5.21 55.12 31.00
CA SER A 12 4.18 56.05 30.53
C SER A 12 2.94 55.33 29.98
N LEU A 13 1.76 55.86 30.31
CA LEU A 13 0.55 55.71 29.51
C LEU A 13 0.79 56.43 28.15
N LEU A 14 0.19 55.96 27.05
CA LEU A 14 0.53 56.29 25.64
C LEU A 14 1.95 55.77 25.26
N THR A 15 2.15 54.80 24.36
CA THR A 15 1.59 54.64 23.01
C THR A 15 1.46 53.17 22.60
N ALA A 16 0.23 52.71 22.45
CA ALA A 16 -0.11 51.55 21.63
C ALA A 16 -1.54 51.74 21.10
N ILE A 17 -1.72 52.75 20.24
CA ILE A 17 -2.79 52.68 19.23
C ILE A 17 -2.33 51.63 18.23
N CYS A 18 -2.47 50.36 18.62
CA CYS A 18 -2.52 49.30 17.65
C CYS A 18 -3.84 49.54 16.92
N VAL A 19 -3.74 50.15 15.74
CA VAL A 19 -4.89 50.34 14.87
C VAL A 19 -5.46 48.95 14.64
N CYS A 20 -6.61 48.68 15.25
CA CYS A 20 -7.48 47.60 14.80
C CYS A 20 -7.96 47.99 13.40
N PHE A 21 -7.07 47.79 12.41
CA PHE A 21 -7.54 47.29 11.14
C PHE A 21 -8.21 45.97 11.49
N LEU A 22 -9.53 46.11 11.66
CA LEU A 22 -10.46 45.17 11.10
C LEU A 22 -10.02 44.93 9.65
N ALA A 23 -9.07 43.99 9.49
CA ALA A 23 -9.22 43.01 8.46
C ALA A 23 -10.54 42.30 8.80
N THR A 24 -11.64 42.91 8.35
CA THR A 24 -12.75 42.15 7.80
C THR A 24 -12.13 41.32 6.68
N LYS A 25 -11.52 40.19 7.08
CA LYS A 25 -11.47 39.01 6.25
C LYS A 25 -12.95 38.81 5.93
N ASN A 26 -13.35 39.16 4.71
CA ASN A 26 -14.72 38.94 4.27
C ASN A 26 -14.98 37.49 4.63
N ALA A 27 -15.95 37.26 5.52
CA ALA A 27 -16.52 35.95 5.63
C ALA A 27 -17.16 35.78 4.26
N ASN A 28 -16.49 35.05 3.36
CA ASN A 28 -17.00 34.76 2.04
C ASN A 28 -18.43 34.29 2.26
N ALA A 29 -19.37 35.09 1.74
CA ALA A 29 -20.77 34.76 1.90
C ALA A 29 -20.91 33.37 1.30
N LYS A 30 -21.28 32.38 2.12
CA LYS A 30 -21.64 31.07 1.59
C LYS A 30 -22.65 31.36 0.50
N ASN A 31 -22.37 30.86 -0.70
CA ASN A 31 -23.29 31.07 -1.79
C ASN A 31 -24.56 30.28 -1.44
N ASP A 32 -25.60 30.95 -0.95
CA ASP A 32 -26.87 30.31 -0.55
C ASP A 32 -27.51 29.56 -1.73
N SER A 33 -27.09 29.88 -2.95
CA SER A 33 -27.46 29.22 -4.19
C SER A 33 -26.66 27.94 -4.50
N LEU A 34 -25.62 27.61 -3.74
CA LEU A 34 -24.82 26.37 -3.89
C LEU A 34 -24.77 25.58 -2.57
N LYS A 35 -25.33 24.36 -2.58
CA LYS A 35 -25.49 23.53 -1.37
C LYS A 35 -24.73 22.23 -1.50
N LEU A 36 -23.81 21.98 -0.57
CA LEU A 36 -23.13 20.69 -0.40
C LEU A 36 -23.80 19.90 0.72
N MET A 37 -24.23 18.67 0.42
CA MET A 37 -24.84 17.74 1.36
C MET A 37 -24.07 16.41 1.37
N TYR A 38 -24.16 15.68 2.48
CA TYR A 38 -23.62 14.32 2.61
C TYR A 38 -24.68 13.42 3.23
N SER A 39 -25.11 12.40 2.49
CA SER A 39 -25.99 11.34 2.96
C SER A 39 -25.15 10.09 3.26
N PHE A 40 -24.95 9.76 4.54
CA PHE A 40 -24.21 8.56 4.94
C PHE A 40 -25.08 7.30 4.87
N ASN A 41 -24.49 6.20 4.38
CA ASN A 41 -25.15 4.89 4.32
C ASN A 41 -25.16 4.16 5.68
N ASN A 42 -24.37 4.61 6.65
CA ASN A 42 -24.28 4.01 7.98
C ASN A 42 -23.84 5.02 9.05
N ASN A 43 -24.06 4.66 10.31
CA ASN A 43 -23.66 5.43 11.50
C ASN A 43 -22.32 4.96 12.12
N ILE A 44 -21.48 4.24 11.36
CA ILE A 44 -20.17 3.77 11.85
C ILE A 44 -19.21 4.98 11.89
N SER A 45 -18.59 5.24 13.04
CA SER A 45 -17.54 6.26 13.20
C SER A 45 -16.39 5.98 12.23
N GLY A 46 -15.84 7.03 11.60
CA GLY A 46 -14.72 6.94 10.66
C GLY A 46 -15.03 6.34 9.28
N ASN A 47 -16.19 5.73 9.06
CA ASN A 47 -16.57 5.20 7.76
C ASN A 47 -17.22 6.29 6.88
N ALA A 48 -16.77 6.42 5.63
CA ALA A 48 -17.21 7.43 4.66
C ALA A 48 -18.36 6.98 3.75
N SER A 49 -18.80 5.71 3.80
CA SER A 49 -19.81 5.20 2.85
C SER A 49 -21.07 6.07 2.83
N GLY A 50 -21.43 6.52 1.63
CA GLY A 50 -22.48 7.51 1.41
C GLY A 50 -22.22 8.36 0.17
N THR A 51 -23.12 9.30 -0.08
CA THR A 51 -23.08 10.16 -1.26
C THR A 51 -22.96 11.63 -0.85
N LEU A 52 -21.96 12.30 -1.41
CA LEU A 52 -21.83 13.75 -1.43
C LEU A 52 -22.61 14.30 -2.62
N THR A 53 -23.46 15.30 -2.40
CA THR A 53 -24.26 15.94 -3.45
C THR A 53 -24.04 17.45 -3.41
N LEU A 54 -23.69 18.03 -4.55
CA LEU A 54 -23.55 19.47 -4.77
C LEU A 54 -24.68 19.94 -5.69
N THR A 55 -25.48 20.89 -5.22
CA THR A 55 -26.70 21.39 -5.88
C THR A 55 -26.64 22.89 -6.08
N SER A 56 -26.80 23.35 -7.32
CA SER A 56 -27.12 24.74 -7.65
C SER A 56 -28.63 24.95 -7.58
N THR A 57 -29.11 25.93 -6.80
CA THR A 57 -30.57 26.13 -6.59
C THR A 57 -31.20 27.19 -7.49
N ASP A 58 -30.42 27.99 -8.20
CA ASP A 58 -30.91 29.07 -9.07
C ASP A 58 -30.23 29.17 -10.44
N GLY A 59 -29.20 28.36 -10.73
CA GLY A 59 -28.46 28.43 -12.00
C GLY A 59 -27.34 29.46 -12.05
N SER A 60 -27.03 30.15 -10.96
CA SER A 60 -25.94 31.16 -10.90
C SER A 60 -24.54 30.55 -10.68
N CYS A 61 -24.45 29.24 -10.46
CA CYS A 61 -23.29 28.58 -9.87
C CYS A 61 -22.53 27.66 -10.85
N ASP A 62 -22.61 27.92 -12.15
CA ASP A 62 -22.02 27.05 -13.16
C ASP A 62 -20.49 26.93 -13.06
N GLY A 63 -19.97 25.76 -13.40
CA GLY A 63 -18.53 25.48 -13.49
C GLY A 63 -18.09 24.23 -12.73
N SER A 64 -16.76 24.09 -12.61
CA SER A 64 -16.10 22.93 -12.02
C SER A 64 -15.75 23.15 -10.56
N TYR A 65 -16.09 22.20 -9.69
CA TYR A 65 -15.86 22.25 -8.25
C TYR A 65 -15.09 21.02 -7.78
N ASP A 66 -13.90 21.23 -7.22
CA ASP A 66 -13.13 20.17 -6.58
C ASP A 66 -13.61 19.97 -5.13
N LEU A 67 -13.91 18.74 -4.76
CA LEU A 67 -14.28 18.35 -3.40
C LEU A 67 -13.03 17.95 -2.62
N TYR A 68 -12.88 18.43 -1.38
CA TYR A 68 -11.76 18.07 -0.50
C TYR A 68 -12.22 17.72 0.92
N TRP A 69 -11.50 16.82 1.58
CA TRP A 69 -11.52 16.71 3.04
C TRP A 69 -10.93 17.98 3.66
N ALA A 70 -11.55 18.47 4.73
CA ALA A 70 -11.18 19.73 5.36
C ALA A 70 -11.42 19.74 6.87
N ASN A 71 -10.89 20.76 7.54
CA ASN A 71 -11.21 21.10 8.92
C ASN A 71 -11.26 22.63 9.11
N GLU A 72 -11.24 23.12 10.35
CA GLU A 72 -11.28 24.56 10.65
C GLU A 72 -10.09 25.37 10.10
N SER A 73 -9.00 24.71 9.70
CA SER A 73 -7.84 25.35 9.04
C SER A 73 -7.95 25.41 7.51
N GLY A 74 -8.98 24.80 6.91
CA GLY A 74 -9.14 24.66 5.46
C GLY A 74 -9.01 23.21 4.99
N LYS A 75 -8.68 23.02 3.69
CA LYS A 75 -8.48 21.68 3.11
C LYS A 75 -7.28 20.96 3.75
N LEU A 76 -7.36 19.63 3.86
CA LEU A 76 -6.25 18.81 4.31
C LEU A 76 -5.18 18.73 3.22
N ASN A 77 -4.11 19.52 3.33
CA ASN A 77 -3.11 19.66 2.26
C ASN A 77 -2.35 18.38 1.89
N ASP A 78 -2.31 17.39 2.79
CA ASP A 78 -1.65 16.10 2.54
C ASP A 78 -2.53 15.11 1.76
N PHE A 79 -3.82 15.44 1.57
CA PHE A 79 -4.76 14.69 0.73
C PHE A 79 -4.94 15.39 -0.62
N ASP A 80 -5.14 14.59 -1.66
CA ASP A 80 -5.64 15.07 -2.94
C ASP A 80 -7.16 15.36 -2.86
N LYS A 81 -7.75 15.81 -3.97
CA LYS A 81 -9.21 15.95 -4.11
C LYS A 81 -9.92 14.60 -4.05
N ILE A 82 -11.14 14.63 -3.53
CA ILE A 82 -12.08 13.51 -3.49
C ILE A 82 -12.61 13.23 -4.91
N SER A 83 -13.04 14.29 -5.59
CA SER A 83 -13.63 14.25 -6.94
C SER A 83 -13.78 15.67 -7.46
N THR A 84 -14.01 15.81 -8.76
CA THR A 84 -14.46 17.06 -9.39
C THR A 84 -15.92 16.92 -9.81
N LEU A 85 -16.76 17.92 -9.52
CA LEU A 85 -18.16 17.96 -9.93
C LEU A 85 -18.40 19.19 -10.84
N ASN A 86 -18.90 18.97 -12.04
CA ASN A 86 -19.23 20.02 -13.00
C ASN A 86 -20.72 20.35 -12.92
N ILE A 87 -21.07 21.55 -12.44
CA ILE A 87 -22.44 22.03 -12.25
C ILE A 87 -22.83 22.92 -13.43
N ASN A 88 -24.03 22.71 -13.98
CA ASN A 88 -24.63 23.53 -15.03
C ASN A 88 -26.12 23.76 -14.75
N GLY A 89 -26.55 25.02 -14.73
CA GLY A 89 -27.92 25.39 -14.37
C GLY A 89 -28.29 24.97 -12.94
N THR A 90 -29.51 24.47 -12.75
CA THR A 90 -30.09 24.09 -11.46
C THR A 90 -29.86 22.62 -11.10
N GLU A 91 -28.86 21.97 -11.70
CA GLU A 91 -28.62 20.54 -11.52
C GLU A 91 -27.96 20.19 -10.18
N SER A 92 -28.03 18.90 -9.84
CA SER A 92 -27.29 18.30 -8.73
C SER A 92 -26.33 17.25 -9.28
N LYS A 93 -25.04 17.38 -8.96
CA LYS A 93 -24.04 16.33 -9.21
C LYS A 93 -23.63 15.67 -7.89
N SER A 94 -23.15 14.44 -7.97
CA SER A 94 -22.78 13.67 -6.77
C SER A 94 -21.52 12.85 -6.95
N HIS A 95 -20.84 12.58 -5.83
CA HIS A 95 -19.77 11.60 -5.69
C HIS A 95 -20.17 10.60 -4.60
N THR A 96 -19.94 9.31 -4.84
CA THR A 96 -20.30 8.25 -3.89
C THR A 96 -19.05 7.55 -3.37
N PHE A 97 -18.92 7.50 -2.05
CA PHE A 97 -17.95 6.68 -1.35
C PHE A 97 -18.48 5.27 -1.15
N LEU A 98 -17.64 4.28 -1.44
CA LEU A 98 -17.90 2.86 -1.31
C LEU A 98 -18.06 2.42 0.15
N SER A 99 -18.53 1.20 0.33
CA SER A 99 -18.79 0.54 1.62
C SER A 99 -17.61 0.65 2.61
N LEU A 100 -16.39 0.43 2.13
CA LEU A 100 -15.17 0.42 2.96
C LEU A 100 -14.42 1.76 3.03
N ASN A 101 -14.82 2.80 2.30
CA ASN A 101 -14.07 4.07 2.35
C ASN A 101 -14.10 4.68 3.75
N ALA A 102 -13.04 5.42 4.10
CA ALA A 102 -12.86 6.03 5.41
C ALA A 102 -12.74 7.56 5.36
N ILE A 103 -13.26 8.21 6.40
CA ILE A 103 -13.05 9.61 6.70
C ILE A 103 -11.66 9.71 7.35
N PRO A 104 -10.69 10.43 6.77
CA PRO A 104 -9.34 10.47 7.32
C PRO A 104 -9.29 11.20 8.66
N GLN A 105 -8.37 10.79 9.53
CA GLN A 105 -8.16 11.44 10.82
C GLN A 105 -7.85 12.94 10.62
N GLY A 106 -8.55 13.80 11.36
CA GLY A 106 -8.39 15.25 11.28
C GLY A 106 -9.30 15.96 10.27
N ALA A 107 -10.09 15.24 9.47
CA ALA A 107 -11.20 15.83 8.72
C ALA A 107 -12.39 16.08 9.65
N THR A 108 -12.95 17.29 9.62
CA THR A 108 -14.22 17.65 10.29
C THR A 108 -15.28 18.17 9.31
N LYS A 109 -14.88 18.42 8.05
CA LYS A 109 -15.73 18.95 6.98
C LYS A 109 -15.40 18.31 5.64
N VAL A 110 -16.33 18.45 4.70
CA VAL A 110 -16.05 18.39 3.26
C VAL A 110 -16.30 19.80 2.69
N VAL A 111 -15.42 20.25 1.81
CA VAL A 111 -15.54 21.55 1.12
C VAL A 111 -15.59 21.35 -0.39
N ALA A 112 -16.38 22.17 -1.07
CA ALA A 112 -16.32 22.35 -2.53
C ALA A 112 -15.55 23.65 -2.82
N ILE A 113 -14.52 23.54 -3.65
CA ILE A 113 -13.63 24.65 -4.01
C ILE A 113 -13.70 24.90 -5.52
N LYS A 114 -13.89 26.17 -5.89
CA LYS A 114 -13.76 26.68 -7.26
C LYS A 114 -12.89 27.93 -7.21
N ASP A 115 -12.01 28.10 -8.19
CA ASP A 115 -11.09 29.25 -8.30
C ASP A 115 -10.26 29.52 -7.02
N ASN A 116 -9.87 28.44 -6.32
CA ASN A 116 -9.22 28.43 -4.99
C ASN A 116 -10.03 28.98 -3.81
N GLU A 117 -11.32 29.32 -3.99
CA GLU A 117 -12.22 29.74 -2.90
C GLU A 117 -13.20 28.64 -2.50
N ILE A 118 -13.50 28.53 -1.19
CA ILE A 118 -14.53 27.61 -0.68
C ILE A 118 -15.90 28.17 -1.06
N SER A 119 -16.59 27.49 -1.97
CA SER A 119 -17.91 27.89 -2.48
C SER A 119 -19.05 27.29 -1.66
N ALA A 120 -18.87 26.07 -1.16
CA ALA A 120 -19.81 25.38 -0.26
C ALA A 120 -19.06 24.46 0.72
N GLU A 121 -19.66 24.17 1.88
CA GLU A 121 -19.10 23.25 2.87
C GLU A 121 -20.18 22.46 3.62
N TYR A 122 -19.85 21.24 4.01
CA TYR A 122 -20.66 20.37 4.85
C TYR A 122 -19.86 19.97 6.09
N SER A 123 -20.43 20.16 7.29
CA SER A 123 -19.81 19.75 8.56
C SER A 123 -20.15 18.30 8.87
N ILE A 124 -19.13 17.46 9.05
CA ILE A 124 -19.30 16.04 9.32
C ILE A 124 -19.85 15.88 10.76
N PRO A 125 -20.94 15.11 10.97
CA PRO A 125 -21.49 14.91 12.31
C PRO A 125 -20.47 14.30 13.27
N GLN A 126 -20.44 14.75 14.54
CA GLN A 126 -19.49 14.28 15.56
C GLN A 126 -19.46 12.74 15.69
N ALA A 127 -20.60 12.07 15.54
CA ALA A 127 -20.72 10.61 15.61
C ALA A 127 -20.05 9.86 14.43
N LYS A 128 -19.73 10.56 13.33
CA LYS A 128 -19.01 10.03 12.17
C LYS A 128 -17.51 10.29 12.22
N LEU A 129 -17.02 11.16 13.11
CA LEU A 129 -15.60 11.44 13.26
C LEU A 129 -14.87 10.29 13.96
N ILE A 130 -13.61 10.04 13.58
CA ILE A 130 -12.70 9.15 14.34
C ILE A 130 -12.33 9.85 15.65
N LEU A 131 -12.82 9.30 16.77
CA LEU A 131 -12.52 9.78 18.13
C LEU A 131 -11.64 8.81 18.93
N ASP A 132 -11.47 7.58 18.43
CA ASP A 132 -10.65 6.56 19.07
C ASP A 132 -9.16 6.93 19.01
N THR A 133 -8.39 6.45 20.00
CA THR A 133 -6.95 6.71 20.05
C THR A 133 -6.19 5.72 19.16
N LYS A 134 -5.45 6.24 18.19
CA LYS A 134 -4.53 5.44 17.36
C LYS A 134 -3.44 4.82 18.24
N LYS A 135 -3.21 3.51 18.09
CA LYS A 135 -2.17 2.76 18.81
C LYS A 135 -0.79 3.06 18.25
N PHE A 136 -0.64 2.92 16.94
CA PHE A 136 0.56 3.21 16.15
C PHE A 136 0.22 3.27 14.65
N SER A 137 1.21 3.52 13.81
CA SER A 137 1.10 3.36 12.35
C SER A 137 2.20 2.45 11.81
N PHE A 138 1.95 1.76 10.70
CA PHE A 138 2.96 1.03 9.92
C PHE A 138 2.84 1.34 8.42
N GLY A 139 3.92 1.13 7.66
CA GLY A 139 3.92 1.22 6.20
C GLY A 139 3.68 -0.14 5.55
N ALA A 140 2.95 -0.17 4.44
CA ALA A 140 2.91 -1.32 3.54
C ALA A 140 3.31 -0.91 2.11
N LEU A 141 4.19 -1.70 1.52
CA LEU A 141 4.77 -1.54 0.18
C LEU A 141 4.72 -2.88 -0.56
N SER A 142 4.92 -2.84 -1.87
CA SER A 142 5.11 -4.03 -2.71
C SER A 142 5.82 -3.64 -4.00
N ASP A 143 6.46 -4.61 -4.66
CA ASP A 143 6.93 -4.48 -6.04
C ASP A 143 7.81 -3.22 -6.19
N LEU A 144 8.90 -3.17 -5.42
CA LEU A 144 9.86 -2.07 -5.38
C LEU A 144 10.91 -2.18 -6.50
N HIS A 145 11.16 -3.38 -7.02
CA HIS A 145 12.01 -3.63 -8.19
C HIS A 145 13.35 -2.87 -8.16
N LEU A 146 14.02 -2.86 -7.00
CA LEU A 146 15.29 -2.15 -6.85
C LEU A 146 16.36 -2.77 -7.76
N ASP A 147 16.87 -1.95 -8.66
CA ASP A 147 17.78 -2.35 -9.74
C ASP A 147 19.25 -2.09 -9.38
N GLY A 148 20.12 -3.05 -9.70
CA GLY A 148 21.56 -3.02 -9.46
C GLY A 148 22.45 -2.69 -10.64
N ASP A 149 21.95 -2.65 -11.88
CA ASP A 149 22.81 -2.44 -13.06
C ASP A 149 23.34 -1.01 -13.23
N GLY A 150 22.75 -0.06 -12.50
CA GLY A 150 23.20 1.33 -12.41
C GLY A 150 22.40 2.30 -13.25
N ASP A 151 21.37 1.85 -13.98
CA ASP A 151 20.26 2.73 -14.33
C ASP A 151 19.14 2.65 -13.28
N ASP A 152 18.45 3.78 -13.05
CA ASP A 152 17.34 3.86 -12.08
C ASP A 152 16.06 3.47 -12.84
N GLU A 153 15.97 2.21 -13.32
CA GLU A 153 14.88 1.81 -14.21
C GLU A 153 13.53 2.04 -13.54
N SER A 154 12.65 2.79 -14.21
CA SER A 154 11.38 3.27 -13.64
C SER A 154 11.50 4.06 -12.32
N SER A 155 12.65 4.68 -12.04
CA SER A 155 12.91 5.46 -10.80
C SER A 155 12.89 4.63 -9.50
N SER A 156 13.05 3.31 -9.56
CA SER A 156 12.90 2.39 -8.40
C SER A 156 13.68 2.81 -7.16
N GLN A 157 14.95 3.19 -7.31
CA GLN A 157 15.80 3.59 -6.19
C GLN A 157 15.44 4.96 -5.64
N SER A 158 15.05 5.91 -6.51
CA SER A 158 14.71 7.27 -6.09
C SER A 158 13.28 7.37 -5.54
N ASP A 159 12.37 6.51 -5.98
CA ASP A 159 11.04 6.34 -5.40
C ASP A 159 11.09 5.69 -4.01
N PHE A 160 11.88 4.62 -3.84
CA PHE A 160 12.15 4.05 -2.52
C PHE A 160 12.69 5.10 -1.52
N ASP A 161 13.55 6.02 -1.96
CA ASP A 161 14.03 7.10 -1.09
C ASP A 161 12.91 8.09 -0.69
N LYS A 162 11.92 8.35 -1.56
CA LYS A 162 10.71 9.14 -1.25
C LYS A 162 9.83 8.41 -0.23
N GLU A 163 9.59 7.12 -0.44
CA GLU A 163 8.79 6.24 0.44
C GLU A 163 9.38 6.18 1.85
N ILE A 164 10.66 5.82 1.95
CA ILE A 164 11.39 5.76 3.22
C ILE A 164 11.41 7.12 3.91
N SER A 165 11.64 8.22 3.17
CA SER A 165 11.62 9.57 3.73
C SER A 165 10.25 9.95 4.29
N PHE A 166 9.18 9.59 3.58
CA PHE A 166 7.82 9.75 4.09
C PHE A 166 7.59 8.90 5.34
N PHE A 167 7.90 7.60 5.34
CA PHE A 167 7.66 6.74 6.51
C PHE A 167 8.49 7.18 7.74
N LYS A 168 9.71 7.70 7.53
CA LYS A 168 10.51 8.39 8.56
C LYS A 168 9.77 9.61 9.12
N SER A 169 9.19 10.46 8.27
CA SER A 169 8.38 11.62 8.71
C SER A 169 7.13 11.24 9.52
N GLN A 170 6.55 10.08 9.26
CA GLN A 170 5.34 9.58 9.93
C GLN A 170 5.62 8.81 11.22
N ASN A 171 6.89 8.56 11.55
CA ASN A 171 7.33 7.80 12.73
C ASN A 171 6.58 6.45 12.84
N VAL A 172 6.58 5.68 11.76
CA VAL A 172 5.96 4.35 11.71
C VAL A 172 6.75 3.32 12.54
N ALA A 173 6.05 2.32 13.06
CA ALA A 173 6.65 1.27 13.89
C ALA A 173 7.44 0.23 13.08
N LEU A 174 7.05 0.02 11.82
CA LEU A 174 7.71 -0.84 10.83
C LEU A 174 7.23 -0.49 9.42
N ILE A 175 7.93 -1.03 8.41
CA ILE A 175 7.47 -1.15 7.03
C ILE A 175 7.44 -2.64 6.69
N GLY A 176 6.33 -3.10 6.11
CA GLY A 176 6.20 -4.45 5.56
C GLY A 176 6.11 -4.39 4.03
N ASN A 177 6.92 -5.19 3.34
CA ASN A 177 6.87 -5.33 1.89
C ASN A 177 6.32 -6.73 1.51
N SER A 178 5.37 -6.80 0.58
CA SER A 178 4.76 -8.08 0.15
C SER A 178 5.62 -8.91 -0.81
N GLY A 179 6.64 -8.33 -1.44
CA GLY A 179 7.54 -9.06 -2.34
C GLY A 179 8.11 -8.14 -3.43
N ASP A 180 8.90 -8.73 -4.32
CA ASP A 180 9.58 -8.08 -5.44
C ASP A 180 10.33 -6.81 -4.99
N ILE A 181 11.21 -6.99 -4.00
CA ILE A 181 12.08 -5.91 -3.50
C ILE A 181 13.27 -5.67 -4.42
N THR A 182 13.80 -6.73 -5.02
CA THR A 182 14.80 -6.69 -6.10
C THR A 182 14.13 -6.69 -7.47
N ARG A 183 14.86 -6.26 -8.49
CA ARG A 183 14.40 -6.31 -9.88
C ARG A 183 14.36 -7.74 -10.46
N ASP A 184 15.45 -8.49 -10.42
CA ASP A 184 15.53 -9.84 -11.02
C ASP A 184 16.32 -10.82 -10.12
N GLY A 185 16.44 -10.49 -8.83
CA GLY A 185 17.13 -11.32 -7.84
C GLY A 185 18.62 -11.51 -8.12
N ARG A 186 19.23 -10.58 -8.88
CA ARG A 186 20.67 -10.58 -9.18
C ARG A 186 21.47 -10.15 -7.95
N ASN A 187 22.75 -10.52 -7.91
CA ASN A 187 23.64 -10.11 -6.80
C ASN A 187 23.78 -8.58 -6.71
N GLU A 188 23.79 -7.88 -7.86
CA GLU A 188 23.81 -6.41 -7.92
C GLU A 188 22.51 -5.78 -7.37
N ASP A 189 21.34 -6.32 -7.70
CA ASP A 189 20.06 -5.89 -7.12
C ASP A 189 20.08 -6.08 -5.59
N ILE A 190 20.54 -7.26 -5.13
CA ILE A 190 20.67 -7.61 -3.71
C ILE A 190 21.60 -6.62 -2.98
N ASP A 191 22.75 -6.28 -3.55
CA ASP A 191 23.69 -5.33 -2.97
C ASP A 191 23.10 -3.90 -2.88
N VAL A 192 22.31 -3.47 -3.87
CA VAL A 192 21.55 -2.21 -3.81
C VAL A 192 20.51 -2.24 -2.70
N VAL A 193 19.72 -3.32 -2.59
CA VAL A 193 18.73 -3.49 -1.51
C VAL A 193 19.41 -3.41 -0.14
N ILE A 194 20.51 -4.13 0.07
CA ILE A 194 21.26 -4.14 1.35
C ILE A 194 21.79 -2.74 1.67
N ASN A 195 22.38 -2.04 0.69
CA ASN A 195 22.88 -0.68 0.86
C ASN A 195 21.76 0.29 1.24
N LYS A 196 20.65 0.29 0.48
CA LYS A 196 19.46 1.11 0.74
C LYS A 196 18.91 0.83 2.15
N LEU A 197 18.68 -0.44 2.51
CA LEU A 197 18.18 -0.86 3.82
C LEU A 197 19.13 -0.54 4.98
N SER A 198 20.45 -0.54 4.78
CA SER A 198 21.42 -0.14 5.81
C SER A 198 21.25 1.33 6.27
N ASN A 199 20.60 2.16 5.46
CA ASN A 199 20.27 3.55 5.75
C ASN A 199 18.81 3.74 6.26
N VAL A 200 18.08 2.65 6.50
CA VAL A 200 16.70 2.65 7.01
C VAL A 200 16.67 2.34 8.51
N ASN A 201 16.56 3.39 9.33
CA ASN A 201 16.43 3.27 10.80
C ASN A 201 15.03 2.82 11.28
N ILE A 202 14.16 2.36 10.37
CA ILE A 202 12.84 1.81 10.66
C ILE A 202 12.93 0.29 10.48
N PRO A 203 12.33 -0.54 11.34
CA PRO A 203 12.23 -1.98 11.08
C PRO A 203 11.55 -2.24 9.73
N PHE A 204 12.31 -2.73 8.76
CA PHE A 204 11.83 -3.11 7.44
C PHE A 204 11.85 -4.63 7.36
N PHE A 205 10.76 -5.24 6.92
CA PHE A 205 10.62 -6.68 6.73
C PHE A 205 9.98 -6.95 5.39
N THR A 206 10.43 -7.97 4.67
CA THR A 206 9.92 -8.29 3.33
C THR A 206 9.60 -9.77 3.20
N ALA A 207 8.51 -10.06 2.51
CA ALA A 207 8.31 -11.35 1.86
C ALA A 207 9.18 -11.45 0.61
N ARG A 208 9.35 -12.66 0.07
CA ARG A 208 10.05 -12.92 -1.20
C ARG A 208 9.02 -13.04 -2.31
N GLY A 209 9.12 -12.22 -3.35
CA GLY A 209 8.29 -12.32 -4.55
C GLY A 209 8.89 -13.20 -5.64
N ASN A 210 8.34 -13.12 -6.86
CA ASN A 210 8.80 -13.91 -8.00
C ASN A 210 10.00 -13.29 -8.70
N HIS A 211 10.21 -11.97 -8.62
CA HIS A 211 11.41 -11.29 -9.11
C HIS A 211 12.58 -11.42 -8.14
N ASP A 212 12.30 -11.50 -6.83
CA ASP A 212 13.31 -11.87 -5.82
C ASP A 212 13.83 -13.31 -5.96
N CYS A 213 13.15 -14.11 -6.79
CA CYS A 213 13.66 -15.35 -7.30
C CYS A 213 14.26 -15.14 -8.69
N SER A 214 15.58 -14.95 -8.76
CA SER A 214 16.32 -15.34 -9.97
C SER A 214 15.99 -16.80 -10.35
N ASN A 215 16.16 -17.15 -11.63
CA ASN A 215 15.64 -18.30 -12.42
C ASN A 215 15.19 -19.64 -11.76
N GLU A 216 15.52 -19.95 -10.50
CA GLU A 216 15.10 -21.16 -9.79
C GLU A 216 14.64 -20.95 -8.31
N CYS A 217 14.52 -19.71 -7.81
CA CYS A 217 14.32 -19.40 -6.36
C CYS A 217 15.39 -20.01 -5.41
N SER A 218 16.50 -20.55 -5.94
CA SER A 218 17.19 -21.70 -5.34
C SER A 218 18.14 -21.36 -4.18
N SER A 219 18.50 -20.08 -3.97
CA SER A 219 19.42 -19.66 -2.90
C SER A 219 18.71 -18.95 -1.73
N GLU A 220 18.27 -19.74 -0.75
CA GLU A 220 17.85 -19.25 0.58
C GLU A 220 18.99 -18.47 1.29
N SER A 221 20.26 -18.78 0.98
CA SER A 221 21.43 -18.06 1.49
C SER A 221 21.55 -16.62 0.95
N GLU A 222 21.23 -16.40 -0.32
CA GLU A 222 21.21 -15.06 -0.91
C GLU A 222 20.02 -14.26 -0.38
N TRP A 223 18.82 -14.86 -0.34
CA TRP A 223 17.65 -14.23 0.26
C TRP A 223 17.88 -13.76 1.70
N ARG A 224 18.61 -14.55 2.50
CA ARG A 224 18.95 -14.20 3.89
C ARG A 224 19.91 -13.01 4.05
N LYS A 225 20.49 -12.49 2.97
CA LYS A 225 21.21 -11.20 3.01
C LYS A 225 20.22 -10.01 3.09
N ILE A 226 19.08 -10.10 2.41
CA ILE A 226 17.99 -9.12 2.47
C ILE A 226 17.13 -9.33 3.71
N GLU A 227 16.63 -10.55 3.92
CA GLU A 227 15.76 -10.90 5.03
C GLU A 227 16.34 -12.07 5.85
N PRO A 228 17.17 -11.78 6.88
CA PRO A 228 17.87 -12.80 7.67
C PRO A 228 16.95 -13.82 8.37
N ASN A 229 15.66 -13.52 8.55
CA ASN A 229 14.70 -14.46 9.13
C ASN A 229 14.29 -15.56 8.12
N GLY A 230 14.50 -15.35 6.82
CA GLY A 230 14.23 -16.29 5.73
C GLY A 230 12.84 -16.15 5.11
N THR A 231 12.41 -17.17 4.37
CA THR A 231 11.17 -17.18 3.56
C THR A 231 9.87 -17.36 4.35
N ILE A 232 9.92 -17.53 5.68
CA ILE A 232 8.72 -17.48 6.54
C ILE A 232 9.07 -17.19 8.00
N PHE A 233 8.46 -16.17 8.60
CA PHE A 233 8.67 -15.79 10.00
C PHE A 233 7.56 -14.89 10.55
N GLU A 234 7.43 -14.82 11.89
CA GLU A 234 6.63 -13.81 12.56
C GLU A 234 7.47 -12.72 13.25
N LYS A 235 6.89 -11.53 13.42
CA LYS A 235 7.32 -10.47 14.34
C LYS A 235 6.13 -10.05 15.19
N VAL A 236 6.35 -9.82 16.49
CA VAL A 236 5.34 -9.25 17.39
C VAL A 236 5.78 -7.83 17.75
N ILE A 237 5.08 -6.83 17.23
CA ILE A 237 5.43 -5.42 17.36
C ILE A 237 4.19 -4.67 17.86
N ASN A 238 4.33 -3.84 18.89
CA ASN A 238 3.23 -3.11 19.54
C ASN A 238 2.02 -3.97 19.91
N ASN A 239 2.28 -5.22 20.33
CA ASN A 239 1.28 -6.25 20.65
C ASN A 239 0.37 -6.70 19.47
N GLU A 240 0.72 -6.36 18.23
CA GLU A 240 0.13 -6.95 17.03
C GLU A 240 1.06 -8.04 16.46
N VAL A 241 0.53 -8.90 15.59
CA VAL A 241 1.30 -9.97 14.94
C VAL A 241 1.48 -9.64 13.46
N PHE A 242 2.73 -9.62 13.02
CA PHE A 242 3.11 -9.51 11.62
C PHE A 242 3.72 -10.84 11.19
N VAL A 243 3.34 -11.33 10.02
CA VAL A 243 3.86 -12.56 9.42
C VAL A 243 4.27 -12.23 8.00
N PHE A 244 5.44 -12.71 7.61
CA PHE A 244 5.93 -12.62 6.25
C PHE A 244 6.11 -14.04 5.77
N MET A 245 5.55 -14.34 4.60
CA MET A 245 5.74 -15.58 3.88
C MET A 245 6.13 -15.19 2.46
N GLY A 246 7.18 -15.82 1.94
CA GLY A 246 7.68 -15.58 0.60
C GLY A 246 7.63 -16.82 -0.26
N MET A 247 7.62 -16.61 -1.57
CA MET A 247 7.70 -17.67 -2.55
C MET A 247 9.01 -18.48 -2.38
N ASN A 248 8.93 -19.75 -2.72
CA ASN A 248 10.03 -20.72 -2.80
C ASN A 248 10.08 -21.42 -4.17
N SER A 249 9.12 -21.15 -5.04
CA SER A 249 9.17 -21.47 -6.46
C SER A 249 8.35 -20.42 -7.21
N VAL A 250 8.73 -20.14 -8.46
CA VAL A 250 7.91 -19.41 -9.42
C VAL A 250 6.83 -20.30 -10.07
N ASP A 251 6.71 -21.57 -9.64
CA ASP A 251 5.54 -22.40 -9.90
C ASP A 251 4.36 -21.93 -9.04
N TYR A 252 3.41 -21.20 -9.62
CA TYR A 252 2.21 -20.67 -8.95
C TYR A 252 1.23 -21.75 -8.44
N LYS A 253 1.47 -23.03 -8.77
CA LYS A 253 0.82 -24.19 -8.15
C LYS A 253 1.49 -24.66 -6.87
N ASN A 254 2.82 -24.69 -6.86
CA ASN A 254 3.62 -25.10 -5.71
C ASN A 254 4.62 -24.01 -5.26
N PRO A 255 4.18 -22.76 -5.04
CA PRO A 255 5.11 -21.67 -4.73
C PRO A 255 5.64 -21.77 -3.30
N PHE A 256 5.10 -22.68 -2.49
CA PHE A 256 5.49 -22.89 -1.10
C PHE A 256 5.91 -24.35 -0.88
N THR A 257 6.90 -24.56 -0.02
CA THR A 257 7.21 -25.90 0.51
C THR A 257 6.15 -26.35 1.52
N SER A 258 6.00 -27.67 1.72
CA SER A 258 5.14 -28.21 2.78
C SER A 258 5.59 -27.77 4.19
N GLU A 259 6.89 -27.45 4.37
CA GLU A 259 7.40 -26.89 5.62
C GLU A 259 6.89 -25.46 5.87
N GLN A 260 6.91 -24.59 4.84
CA GLN A 260 6.33 -23.24 4.93
C GLN A 260 4.84 -23.30 5.28
N ILE A 261 4.06 -24.15 4.61
CA ILE A 261 2.63 -24.35 4.91
C ILE A 261 2.41 -24.82 6.36
N SER A 262 3.19 -25.81 6.82
CA SER A 262 3.13 -26.32 8.20
C SER A 262 3.48 -25.26 9.24
N LYS A 263 4.51 -24.44 8.97
CA LYS A 263 4.96 -23.34 9.83
C LYS A 263 3.95 -22.19 9.85
N LEU A 264 3.36 -21.81 8.71
CA LEU A 264 2.28 -20.82 8.65
C LEU A 264 1.07 -21.29 9.47
N SER A 265 0.62 -22.53 9.27
CA SER A 265 -0.47 -23.14 10.04
C SER A 265 -0.21 -23.10 11.54
N SER A 266 1.02 -23.38 11.96
CA SER A 266 1.47 -23.31 13.36
C SER A 266 1.44 -21.88 13.91
N ILE A 267 1.90 -20.88 13.15
CA ILE A 267 1.87 -19.46 13.51
C ILE A 267 0.41 -18.97 13.63
N LEU A 268 -0.46 -19.32 12.68
CA LEU A 268 -1.86 -18.92 12.68
C LEU A 268 -2.61 -19.54 13.86
N ASN A 269 -2.44 -20.83 14.16
CA ASN A 269 -3.05 -21.45 15.35
C ASN A 269 -2.52 -20.86 16.68
N LYS A 270 -1.22 -20.53 16.75
CA LYS A 270 -0.59 -19.83 17.88
C LYS A 270 -1.23 -18.45 18.15
N TYR A 271 -1.72 -17.78 17.11
CA TYR A 271 -2.26 -16.43 17.18
C TYR A 271 -3.74 -16.30 16.76
N LYS A 272 -4.52 -17.38 16.71
CA LYS A 272 -5.92 -17.41 16.23
C LYS A 272 -6.90 -16.43 16.91
N ASN A 273 -6.59 -16.02 18.15
CA ASN A 273 -7.38 -15.04 18.92
C ASN A 273 -6.75 -13.63 18.92
N ARG A 274 -5.86 -13.36 17.96
CA ARG A 274 -5.16 -12.07 17.74
C ARG A 274 -5.28 -11.71 16.26
N ARG A 275 -5.35 -10.41 15.96
CA ARG A 275 -5.17 -9.91 14.60
C ARG A 275 -3.78 -10.28 14.07
N VAL A 276 -3.74 -10.75 12.83
CA VAL A 276 -2.51 -11.10 12.10
C VAL A 276 -2.46 -10.29 10.81
N PHE A 277 -1.41 -9.51 10.61
CA PHE A 277 -1.04 -8.90 9.35
C PHE A 277 -0.12 -9.88 8.62
N LEU A 278 -0.57 -10.46 7.50
CA LEU A 278 0.21 -11.39 6.70
C LEU A 278 0.61 -10.71 5.39
N PHE A 279 1.90 -10.70 5.10
CA PHE A 279 2.47 -10.27 3.83
C PHE A 279 2.91 -11.51 3.05
N GLU A 280 2.46 -11.57 1.80
CA GLU A 280 2.74 -12.60 0.79
C GLU A 280 2.72 -11.91 -0.58
N HIS A 281 3.42 -12.42 -1.58
CA HIS A 281 3.55 -11.66 -2.83
C HIS A 281 2.31 -11.74 -3.71
N VAL A 282 1.93 -12.97 -4.07
CA VAL A 282 0.93 -13.23 -5.11
C VAL A 282 -0.49 -13.07 -4.57
N PHE A 283 -1.32 -12.31 -5.30
CA PHE A 283 -2.71 -12.06 -4.96
C PHE A 283 -3.58 -13.32 -4.89
N VAL A 284 -4.69 -13.23 -4.14
CA VAL A 284 -5.65 -14.33 -3.95
C VAL A 284 -7.08 -13.89 -4.23
N GLY A 285 -7.65 -14.43 -5.31
CA GLY A 285 -8.94 -13.99 -5.84
C GLY A 285 -8.81 -12.65 -6.56
N GLU A 286 -9.92 -11.92 -6.66
CA GLU A 286 -10.02 -10.69 -7.48
C GLU A 286 -9.41 -9.45 -6.81
N THR A 287 -9.01 -9.52 -5.53
CA THR A 287 -8.40 -8.39 -4.83
C THR A 287 -6.95 -8.26 -5.29
N GLY A 288 -6.64 -7.18 -6.00
CA GLY A 288 -5.37 -6.94 -6.71
C GLY A 288 -5.38 -7.36 -8.18
N ASN A 289 -6.36 -8.15 -8.62
CA ASN A 289 -6.55 -8.52 -10.02
C ASN A 289 -8.04 -8.72 -10.34
N VAL A 290 -8.80 -7.63 -10.44
CA VAL A 290 -10.23 -7.68 -10.77
C VAL A 290 -10.41 -8.02 -12.25
N ASN A 291 -11.41 -8.83 -12.60
CA ASN A 291 -11.76 -9.20 -13.98
C ASN A 291 -10.57 -9.73 -14.83
N ASP A 292 -9.59 -10.38 -14.18
CA ASP A 292 -8.36 -10.90 -14.80
C ASP A 292 -7.60 -9.87 -15.65
N LEU A 293 -7.61 -8.60 -15.22
CA LEU A 293 -6.91 -7.50 -15.87
C LEU A 293 -5.41 -7.79 -16.02
N TYR A 294 -4.72 -8.07 -14.92
CA TYR A 294 -3.34 -8.50 -14.98
C TYR A 294 -3.26 -9.95 -15.48
N PHE A 295 -2.68 -10.11 -16.67
CA PHE A 295 -2.56 -11.41 -17.36
C PHE A 295 -1.57 -12.40 -16.71
N GLY A 296 -0.77 -11.96 -15.72
CA GLY A 296 0.11 -12.84 -14.99
C GLY A 296 -0.65 -13.72 -13.98
N PRO A 297 -0.11 -14.91 -13.67
CA PRO A 297 -0.81 -15.92 -12.88
C PRO A 297 -0.99 -15.50 -11.41
N GLY A 298 -2.23 -15.56 -10.92
CA GLY A 298 -2.48 -15.64 -9.48
C GLY A 298 -2.11 -17.03 -8.94
N LEU A 299 -2.11 -17.20 -7.61
CA LEU A 299 -1.97 -18.50 -6.97
C LEU A 299 -2.99 -19.50 -7.54
N GLU A 300 -2.61 -20.75 -7.83
CA GLU A 300 -3.54 -21.76 -8.35
C GLU A 300 -4.49 -22.33 -7.29
N ASN A 301 -5.53 -23.05 -7.73
CA ASN A 301 -6.44 -23.82 -6.87
C ASN A 301 -5.99 -25.27 -6.66
N SER A 302 -4.71 -25.59 -6.92
CA SER A 302 -4.10 -26.90 -6.67
C SER A 302 -2.71 -26.75 -6.04
N GLY A 303 -2.04 -27.86 -5.67
CA GLY A 303 -0.71 -27.82 -5.04
C GLY A 303 -0.70 -27.11 -3.67
N THR A 304 0.48 -26.64 -3.25
CA THR A 304 0.61 -25.91 -1.96
C THR A 304 -0.02 -24.52 -1.99
N ALA A 305 -0.27 -23.95 -3.18
CA ALA A 305 -1.11 -22.76 -3.34
C ALA A 305 -2.54 -22.99 -2.82
N ALA A 306 -3.12 -24.17 -3.05
CA ALA A 306 -4.41 -24.55 -2.49
C ALA A 306 -4.37 -24.66 -0.95
N ASP A 307 -3.30 -25.21 -0.38
CA ASP A 307 -3.14 -25.31 1.07
C ASP A 307 -3.04 -23.93 1.73
N PHE A 308 -2.29 -23.00 1.13
CA PHE A 308 -2.24 -21.60 1.57
C PHE A 308 -3.64 -20.95 1.53
N LYS A 309 -4.37 -21.10 0.42
CA LYS A 309 -5.75 -20.61 0.30
C LYS A 309 -6.69 -21.22 1.34
N ASN A 310 -6.53 -22.50 1.68
CA ASN A 310 -7.28 -23.16 2.74
C ASN A 310 -6.97 -22.57 4.13
N LEU A 311 -5.73 -22.17 4.39
CA LEU A 311 -5.37 -21.41 5.61
C LEU A 311 -6.02 -20.02 5.62
N MET A 312 -6.05 -19.30 4.50
CA MET A 312 -6.73 -18.00 4.39
C MET A 312 -8.26 -18.14 4.49
N LYS A 313 -8.82 -19.25 4.01
CA LYS A 313 -10.24 -19.58 4.16
C LYS A 313 -10.62 -19.85 5.61
N THR A 314 -9.73 -20.42 6.42
CA THR A 314 -10.01 -20.81 7.81
C THR A 314 -9.68 -19.74 8.84
N ASN A 315 -8.64 -18.93 8.62
CA ASN A 315 -8.14 -17.95 9.60
C ASN A 315 -8.64 -16.53 9.31
N LYS A 316 -9.89 -16.23 9.70
CA LYS A 316 -10.52 -14.91 9.46
C LYS A 316 -9.95 -13.75 10.29
N ASN A 317 -9.03 -14.05 11.22
CA ASN A 317 -8.25 -13.06 11.95
C ASN A 317 -7.04 -12.50 11.17
N VAL A 318 -6.80 -13.02 9.96
CA VAL A 318 -5.76 -12.55 9.04
C VAL A 318 -6.25 -11.38 8.19
N ILE A 319 -5.38 -10.40 7.99
CA ILE A 319 -5.45 -9.39 6.94
C ILE A 319 -4.25 -9.65 6.03
N LEU A 320 -4.51 -10.10 4.80
CA LEU A 320 -3.53 -10.49 3.80
C LEU A 320 -3.18 -9.30 2.90
N PHE A 321 -1.91 -8.96 2.81
CA PHE A 321 -1.34 -7.92 1.95
C PHE A 321 -0.56 -8.60 0.81
N THR A 322 -0.87 -8.24 -0.43
CA THR A 322 -0.31 -8.83 -1.67
C THR A 322 -0.13 -7.79 -2.75
N GLY A 323 0.84 -7.98 -3.65
CA GLY A 323 1.09 -7.12 -4.81
C GLY A 323 1.04 -7.89 -6.12
N HIS A 324 2.19 -8.04 -6.81
CA HIS A 324 2.41 -8.82 -8.04
C HIS A 324 1.76 -8.26 -9.32
N SER A 325 0.52 -7.75 -9.24
CA SER A 325 -0.15 -7.17 -10.41
C SER A 325 0.37 -5.77 -10.79
N HIS A 326 1.04 -5.08 -9.86
CA HIS A 326 1.42 -3.66 -9.91
C HIS A 326 0.27 -2.65 -10.12
N LEU A 327 -0.99 -3.10 -10.26
CA LEU A 327 -2.10 -2.24 -10.67
C LEU A 327 -2.33 -1.10 -9.68
N GLU A 328 -2.62 0.12 -10.17
CA GLU A 328 -2.83 1.27 -9.29
C GLU A 328 -4.14 1.22 -8.48
N PHE A 329 -4.35 2.16 -7.56
CA PHE A 329 -5.57 2.20 -6.74
C PHE A 329 -6.87 2.52 -7.52
N ALA A 330 -6.82 2.77 -8.83
CA ALA A 330 -8.02 3.01 -9.64
C ALA A 330 -8.94 1.78 -9.76
N LEU A 331 -8.45 0.55 -9.49
CA LEU A 331 -9.22 -0.70 -9.61
C LEU A 331 -10.60 -0.69 -8.92
N GLN A 332 -10.74 0.02 -7.80
CA GLN A 332 -12.02 0.10 -7.10
C GLN A 332 -13.15 0.80 -7.88
N ARG A 333 -12.80 1.59 -8.92
CA ARG A 333 -13.78 2.16 -9.86
C ARG A 333 -14.47 1.07 -10.68
N ILE A 334 -13.77 -0.03 -10.94
CA ILE A 334 -14.27 -1.20 -11.67
C ILE A 334 -15.08 -2.12 -10.74
N LYS A 335 -14.59 -2.36 -9.51
CA LYS A 335 -15.30 -3.20 -8.52
C LYS A 335 -14.94 -2.83 -7.08
N GLU A 336 -15.94 -2.71 -6.21
CA GLU A 336 -15.76 -2.14 -4.87
C GLU A 336 -14.72 -2.85 -3.98
N ASN A 337 -14.47 -4.15 -4.22
CA ASN A 337 -13.59 -5.01 -3.44
C ASN A 337 -12.22 -5.29 -4.11
N ALA A 338 -11.91 -4.59 -5.21
CA ALA A 338 -10.71 -4.83 -6.02
C ALA A 338 -9.41 -4.39 -5.32
N ASN A 339 -9.42 -3.28 -4.57
CA ASN A 339 -8.26 -2.85 -3.78
C ASN A 339 -8.25 -3.47 -2.38
N VAL A 340 -9.41 -3.51 -1.72
CA VAL A 340 -9.54 -3.98 -0.34
C VAL A 340 -10.83 -4.76 -0.23
N ALA A 341 -10.78 -5.92 0.42
CA ALA A 341 -11.95 -6.75 0.67
C ALA A 341 -12.00 -7.20 2.14
N GLU A 342 -13.19 -7.15 2.73
CA GLU A 342 -13.43 -7.74 4.04
C GLU A 342 -13.33 -9.29 3.99
N ALA A 343 -13.22 -9.89 5.18
CA ALA A 343 -13.26 -11.33 5.33
C ALA A 343 -14.64 -11.87 4.92
N THR A 344 -14.68 -12.85 4.03
CA THR A 344 -15.89 -13.54 3.59
C THR A 344 -15.91 -14.97 4.13
N ASN A 345 -16.89 -15.80 3.78
CA ASN A 345 -16.82 -17.23 4.08
C ASN A 345 -15.61 -17.90 3.36
N ASP A 346 -15.22 -17.40 2.19
CA ASP A 346 -14.22 -18.04 1.34
C ASP A 346 -12.78 -17.61 1.61
N LEU A 347 -12.53 -16.36 2.00
CA LEU A 347 -11.17 -15.84 2.26
C LEU A 347 -11.13 -14.92 3.49
N CYS A 348 -9.93 -14.64 3.98
CA CYS A 348 -9.67 -13.63 5.02
C CYS A 348 -9.83 -12.21 4.46
N ALA A 349 -9.61 -11.17 5.26
CA ALA A 349 -9.53 -9.81 4.72
C ALA A 349 -8.30 -9.69 3.81
N ARG A 350 -8.40 -8.91 2.72
CA ARG A 350 -7.36 -8.79 1.69
C ARG A 350 -7.12 -7.34 1.33
N VAL A 351 -5.87 -7.02 1.05
CA VAL A 351 -5.37 -5.69 0.70
C VAL A 351 -4.42 -5.85 -0.47
N HIS A 352 -4.80 -5.27 -1.60
CA HIS A 352 -3.92 -5.07 -2.74
C HIS A 352 -2.95 -3.92 -2.45
N CYS A 353 -1.66 -4.18 -2.52
CA CYS A 353 -0.59 -3.20 -2.50
C CYS A 353 -0.12 -2.96 -3.94
N PRO A 354 -0.41 -1.80 -4.54
CA PRO A 354 0.21 -1.39 -5.81
C PRO A 354 1.74 -1.31 -5.70
N SER A 355 2.39 -1.21 -6.85
CA SER A 355 3.85 -1.12 -6.92
C SER A 355 4.38 0.23 -6.45
N GLY A 356 5.48 0.19 -5.69
CA GLY A 356 6.23 1.36 -5.24
C GLY A 356 7.19 1.96 -6.29
N ALA A 357 7.35 1.33 -7.46
CA ALA A 357 8.28 1.77 -8.50
C ALA A 357 7.77 1.62 -9.95
N ARG A 358 6.84 0.70 -10.21
CA ARG A 358 6.41 0.27 -11.55
C ARG A 358 4.90 0.12 -11.68
N PRO A 359 4.08 1.07 -11.20
CA PRO A 359 2.63 0.92 -11.20
C PRO A 359 2.06 0.76 -12.61
N ARG A 360 1.05 -0.09 -12.71
CA ARG A 360 0.29 -0.30 -13.93
C ARG A 360 -1.01 0.50 -13.84
N LYS A 361 -1.09 1.55 -14.65
CA LYS A 361 -2.33 2.30 -14.87
C LYS A 361 -3.26 1.48 -15.76
N ASN A 362 -4.55 1.53 -15.49
CA ASN A 362 -5.60 1.06 -16.39
C ASN A 362 -6.48 2.23 -16.83
N ASP A 363 -7.10 2.14 -18.01
CA ASP A 363 -8.15 3.09 -18.41
C ASP A 363 -9.48 2.75 -17.70
N ALA A 364 -9.47 2.95 -16.38
CA ALA A 364 -10.57 2.62 -15.47
C ALA A 364 -11.86 3.41 -15.73
N ASP A 365 -11.84 4.36 -16.66
CA ASP A 365 -13.02 5.12 -17.11
C ASP A 365 -13.68 4.47 -18.35
N THR A 366 -13.11 3.40 -18.92
CA THR A 366 -13.80 2.54 -19.90
C THR A 366 -14.61 1.44 -19.22
N SER A 367 -15.89 1.30 -19.61
CA SER A 367 -16.78 0.23 -19.12
C SER A 367 -16.56 -1.12 -19.83
N ASP A 368 -15.52 -1.22 -20.66
CA ASP A 368 -15.26 -2.35 -21.55
C ASP A 368 -13.90 -2.96 -21.19
N ASN A 369 -13.93 -3.97 -20.32
CA ASN A 369 -12.72 -4.63 -19.81
C ASN A 369 -11.80 -5.16 -20.93
N SER A 370 -12.32 -5.44 -22.14
CA SER A 370 -11.52 -5.93 -23.26
C SER A 370 -10.56 -4.87 -23.84
N LYS A 371 -10.76 -3.59 -23.49
CA LYS A 371 -9.95 -2.43 -23.91
C LYS A 371 -9.02 -1.90 -22.83
N ASN A 372 -9.05 -2.46 -21.63
CA ASN A 372 -8.13 -2.10 -20.56
C ASN A 372 -6.72 -2.60 -20.89
N THR A 373 -5.96 -1.79 -21.62
CA THR A 373 -4.52 -1.92 -21.71
C THR A 373 -3.88 -1.34 -20.44
N TYR A 374 -2.69 -1.84 -20.09
CA TYR A 374 -1.89 -1.26 -19.01
C TYR A 374 -0.67 -0.58 -19.58
N THR A 375 -0.45 0.65 -19.15
CA THR A 375 0.83 1.33 -19.31
C THR A 375 1.54 1.35 -17.97
N TYR A 376 2.86 1.27 -17.99
CA TYR A 376 3.65 1.71 -16.84
C TYR A 376 3.42 3.22 -16.66
N ASP A 377 3.10 3.64 -15.45
CA ASP A 377 2.90 5.04 -15.10
C ASP A 377 4.10 5.58 -14.31
N GLU A 378 4.33 6.89 -14.35
CA GLU A 378 5.31 7.54 -13.49
C GLU A 378 4.71 7.69 -12.08
N GLY A 379 5.02 6.77 -11.17
CA GLY A 379 4.44 6.81 -9.83
C GLY A 379 5.00 5.78 -8.87
N ALA A 380 4.82 6.07 -7.58
CA ALA A 380 5.19 5.19 -6.48
C ALA A 380 4.01 5.13 -5.52
N PHE A 381 3.50 3.94 -5.21
CA PHE A 381 2.28 3.78 -4.44
C PHE A 381 2.42 2.79 -3.29
N GLY A 382 1.64 3.04 -2.23
CA GLY A 382 1.59 2.17 -1.06
C GLY A 382 0.67 2.73 0.01
N TYR A 383 0.77 2.21 1.23
CA TYR A 383 -0.11 2.60 2.34
C TYR A 383 0.63 3.11 3.56
N LEU A 384 0.06 4.14 4.19
CA LEU A 384 0.19 4.36 5.63
C LEU A 384 -1.02 3.77 6.36
N ILE A 385 -0.80 2.75 7.18
CA ILE A 385 -1.86 2.10 7.96
C ILE A 385 -1.84 2.66 9.39
N ASP A 386 -2.97 3.20 9.84
CA ASP A 386 -3.19 3.56 11.24
C ASP A 386 -3.94 2.43 11.97
N VAL A 387 -3.39 1.98 13.09
CA VAL A 387 -3.89 0.81 13.83
C VAL A 387 -4.67 1.24 15.07
N TYR A 388 -5.90 0.73 15.19
CA TYR A 388 -6.79 0.90 16.34
C TYR A 388 -7.13 -0.48 16.93
N ASP A 389 -7.80 -0.55 18.08
CA ASP A 389 -8.07 -1.84 18.76
C ASP A 389 -9.02 -2.75 17.99
N ASN A 390 -10.00 -2.16 17.29
CA ASN A 390 -11.11 -2.87 16.66
C ASN A 390 -11.17 -2.68 15.13
N TYR A 391 -10.29 -1.86 14.54
CA TYR A 391 -10.19 -1.66 13.09
C TYR A 391 -8.78 -1.16 12.71
N ILE A 392 -8.53 -1.05 11.41
CA ILE A 392 -7.41 -0.31 10.83
C ILE A 392 -7.93 0.71 9.81
N ILE A 393 -7.19 1.81 9.63
CA ILE A 393 -7.41 2.74 8.51
C ILE A 393 -6.21 2.62 7.56
N LEU A 394 -6.46 2.24 6.31
CA LEU A 394 -5.44 2.20 5.26
C LEU A 394 -5.56 3.49 4.46
N LYS A 395 -4.48 4.27 4.35
CA LYS A 395 -4.43 5.50 3.56
C LYS A 395 -3.52 5.26 2.36
N GLY A 396 -4.13 4.94 1.21
CA GLY A 396 -3.41 4.81 -0.05
C GLY A 396 -2.74 6.14 -0.38
N ARG A 397 -1.47 6.07 -0.76
CA ARG A 397 -0.62 7.22 -1.01
C ARG A 397 0.06 7.09 -2.36
N ASP A 398 0.09 8.19 -3.08
CA ASP A 398 1.03 8.47 -4.14
C ASP A 398 2.24 9.18 -3.50
N PHE A 399 3.40 8.54 -3.52
CA PHE A 399 4.64 9.08 -2.96
C PHE A 399 5.30 10.10 -3.91
N THR A 400 5.05 10.01 -5.21
CA THR A 400 5.56 10.91 -6.25
C THR A 400 4.84 12.25 -6.23
N ALA A 401 3.50 12.27 -6.22
CA ALA A 401 2.72 13.48 -5.97
C ALA A 401 2.76 13.92 -4.48
N GLY A 402 3.18 13.02 -3.58
CA GLY A 402 3.23 13.26 -2.15
C GLY A 402 1.85 13.42 -1.49
N LYS A 403 0.81 12.78 -2.03
CA LYS A 403 -0.59 12.89 -1.57
C LYS A 403 -1.19 11.57 -1.13
N PHE A 404 -1.99 11.62 -0.07
CA PHE A 404 -2.97 10.57 0.19
C PHE A 404 -4.15 10.71 -0.77
N LEU A 405 -4.64 9.57 -1.25
CA LEU A 405 -5.72 9.49 -2.22
C LEU A 405 -7.05 9.25 -1.46
N PRO A 406 -8.02 10.18 -1.47
CA PRO A 406 -9.26 10.03 -0.69
C PRO A 406 -10.08 8.81 -1.10
N TYR A 407 -10.14 8.51 -2.41
CA TYR A 407 -10.81 7.32 -2.92
C TYR A 407 -10.09 6.05 -2.45
N SER A 408 -8.77 6.08 -2.26
CA SER A 408 -7.95 4.94 -1.78
C SER A 408 -7.76 4.90 -0.26
N THR A 409 -8.65 5.54 0.50
CA THR A 409 -8.63 5.53 1.97
C THR A 409 -9.74 4.64 2.50
N TYR A 410 -9.40 3.61 3.27
CA TYR A 410 -10.30 2.52 3.69
C TYR A 410 -10.31 2.26 5.19
N MET A 411 -11.41 1.74 5.71
CA MET A 411 -11.55 1.17 7.05
C MET A 411 -11.83 -0.32 6.94
N ILE A 412 -10.94 -1.16 7.51
CA ILE A 412 -11.21 -2.60 7.68
C ILE A 412 -11.51 -2.85 9.15
N LYS A 413 -12.67 -3.44 9.43
CA LYS A 413 -13.04 -3.90 10.77
C LYS A 413 -12.27 -5.15 11.17
N THR A 414 -11.95 -5.24 12.45
CA THR A 414 -11.18 -6.35 13.05
C THR A 414 -11.78 -6.80 14.40
N ASP A 415 -13.03 -6.40 14.67
CA ASP A 415 -13.84 -6.65 15.87
C ASP A 415 -14.36 -8.10 15.99
N GLY A 416 -13.45 -9.05 15.79
CA GLY A 416 -13.58 -10.47 16.13
C GLY A 416 -12.26 -11.10 16.59
N THR A 417 -11.21 -10.29 16.82
CA THR A 417 -9.81 -10.76 16.85
C THR A 417 -8.99 -10.26 18.04
N SER A 418 -9.60 -9.55 18.99
CA SER A 418 -8.88 -8.87 20.08
C SER A 418 -9.55 -9.11 21.44
N THR A 419 -9.14 -10.18 22.14
CA THR A 419 -9.31 -10.24 23.61
C THR A 419 -8.00 -9.81 24.26
N PRO A 420 -7.93 -8.64 24.94
CA PRO A 420 -6.73 -8.23 25.65
C PRO A 420 -6.42 -9.20 26.81
N LEU A 421 -5.17 -9.63 26.93
CA LEU A 421 -4.71 -10.39 28.10
C LEU A 421 -4.77 -9.50 29.34
N SER A 422 -5.65 -9.85 30.29
CA SER A 422 -5.63 -9.24 31.62
C SER A 422 -4.40 -9.72 32.40
N THR A 423 -3.48 -8.81 32.68
CA THR A 423 -2.32 -9.04 33.55
C THR A 423 -2.77 -9.14 35.01
N THR A 424 -3.30 -10.30 35.38
CA THR A 424 -3.72 -10.58 36.76
C THR A 424 -2.49 -10.90 37.61
N LEU A 425 -1.84 -9.86 38.15
CA LEU A 425 -0.95 -10.02 39.30
C LEU A 425 -1.77 -10.50 40.50
N GLY A 426 -1.68 -11.80 40.79
CA GLY A 426 -2.42 -12.47 41.86
C GLY A 426 -2.04 -11.99 43.25
N ARG A 427 -2.65 -10.88 43.70
CA ARG A 427 -2.62 -10.44 45.10
C ARG A 427 -3.69 -11.19 45.89
N ASN A 428 -3.37 -12.39 46.36
CA ASN A 428 -4.24 -13.13 47.27
C ASN A 428 -4.23 -12.48 48.66
N ASP A 429 -5.41 -12.10 49.14
CA ASP A 429 -5.63 -11.64 50.51
C ASP A 429 -6.93 -12.24 51.06
N SER A 430 -6.93 -12.59 52.35
CA SER A 430 -8.06 -13.07 53.18
C SER A 430 -8.74 -14.44 52.89
N SER A 431 -8.32 -15.42 53.69
CA SER A 431 -9.15 -16.19 54.67
C SER A 431 -10.38 -17.06 54.28
N SER A 432 -10.24 -18.37 54.60
CA SER A 432 -11.24 -19.24 55.29
C SER A 432 -12.47 -19.73 54.47
N THR A 433 -13.05 -20.93 54.62
CA THR A 433 -12.85 -22.08 55.55
C THR A 433 -13.19 -23.42 54.87
N ASP A 434 -12.43 -24.48 55.21
CA ASP A 434 -12.90 -25.85 55.58
C ASP A 434 -13.91 -26.62 54.69
N SER A 435 -13.46 -27.67 53.98
CA SER A 435 -13.65 -29.09 54.39
C SER A 435 -13.39 -30.12 53.27
N HIS A 436 -12.67 -31.21 53.64
CA HIS A 436 -12.77 -32.62 53.19
C HIS A 436 -13.25 -32.97 51.75
N LEU A 437 -12.63 -33.83 50.92
CA LEU A 437 -11.47 -34.77 50.94
C LEU A 437 -10.99 -34.92 49.46
N GLU A 438 -9.99 -35.70 49.00
CA GLU A 438 -9.21 -36.82 49.58
C GLU A 438 -7.78 -36.89 48.94
N GLU A 439 -7.21 -38.09 48.79
CA GLU A 439 -5.87 -38.47 48.28
C GLU A 439 -5.80 -38.58 46.73
N THR A 440 -4.63 -38.57 46.03
CA THR A 440 -3.35 -39.27 46.33
C THR A 440 -2.07 -38.54 45.90
N ASP A 441 -1.02 -38.68 46.71
CA ASP A 441 0.36 -38.22 46.46
C ASP A 441 1.14 -38.99 45.37
N ILE A 442 2.08 -38.30 44.70
CA ILE A 442 3.43 -38.84 44.41
C ILE A 442 4.48 -37.74 44.68
N TYR A 443 5.59 -38.14 45.29
CA TYR A 443 6.61 -37.31 45.94
C TYR A 443 7.65 -36.62 45.00
N THR A 444 7.89 -35.33 45.29
CA THR A 444 9.20 -34.64 45.44
C THR A 444 10.39 -34.93 44.51
N ASN A 445 11.04 -33.86 44.04
CA ASN A 445 12.31 -33.42 44.66
C ASN A 445 12.63 -31.95 44.33
N GLU A 446 12.71 -31.11 45.36
CA GLU A 446 13.38 -29.82 45.31
C GLU A 446 14.88 -29.99 45.55
N THR A 447 15.69 -29.12 44.93
CA THR A 447 16.91 -28.61 45.58
C THR A 447 16.96 -27.10 45.40
N ASP A 448 16.76 -26.41 46.51
CA ASP A 448 16.94 -24.98 46.72
C ASP A 448 18.46 -24.59 46.71
N LEU A 449 18.75 -23.30 46.93
CA LEU A 449 20.03 -22.58 46.99
C LEU A 449 20.44 -21.92 45.63
N GLY A 450 20.63 -20.60 45.56
CA GLY A 450 20.47 -19.60 46.62
C GLY A 450 20.59 -18.14 46.14
N ASP A 451 20.22 -17.24 47.05
CA ASP A 451 19.98 -15.81 46.85
C ASP A 451 21.24 -14.94 47.08
N ILE A 452 21.76 -14.24 46.05
CA ILE A 452 22.75 -13.16 46.18
C ILE A 452 22.50 -12.01 45.18
N THR A 453 21.80 -10.99 45.67
CA THR A 453 21.95 -9.53 45.46
C THR A 453 22.61 -8.95 44.20
N ASN A 454 21.90 -7.99 43.58
CA ASN A 454 22.44 -6.92 42.73
C ASN A 454 23.67 -6.21 43.33
N THR A 455 24.67 -5.88 42.51
CA THR A 455 25.59 -4.76 42.79
C THR A 455 26.05 -4.11 41.48
N THR A 456 25.69 -2.83 41.32
CA THR A 456 26.11 -1.98 40.19
C THR A 456 27.57 -1.59 40.33
N THR A 457 28.43 -1.89 39.35
CA THR A 457 29.74 -1.22 39.25
C THR A 457 30.12 -0.99 37.79
N SER A 458 30.24 0.27 37.39
CA SER A 458 30.86 0.65 36.12
C SER A 458 32.37 0.71 36.27
N THR A 459 33.11 0.00 35.43
CA THR A 459 34.55 0.23 35.25
C THR A 459 34.94 0.05 33.79
N SER A 460 35.43 1.14 33.20
CA SER A 460 35.97 1.22 31.85
C SER A 460 37.50 1.04 31.87
N GLN A 461 38.00 0.00 31.22
CA GLN A 461 39.33 -0.09 30.57
C GLN A 461 39.13 -0.99 29.34
N ASN A 462 39.40 -0.58 28.10
CA ASN A 462 40.62 -0.01 27.51
C ASN A 462 41.76 -1.05 27.42
N SER A 463 41.81 -1.79 26.31
CA SER A 463 42.95 -2.60 25.89
C SER A 463 43.15 -2.52 24.38
N THR A 464 44.13 -1.73 23.99
CA THR A 464 44.79 -1.73 22.68
C THR A 464 45.18 -3.14 22.24
N TYR A 465 45.04 -3.45 20.95
CA TYR A 465 45.86 -4.47 20.30
C TYR A 465 46.44 -3.93 18.99
N ASN A 466 47.65 -4.37 18.66
CA ASN A 466 48.55 -3.61 17.78
C ASN A 466 48.37 -3.95 16.30
N ASP A 467 48.44 -2.87 15.52
CA ASP A 467 49.21 -2.74 14.27
C ASP A 467 50.33 -3.79 14.08
N TYR A 468 50.30 -4.46 12.93
CA TYR A 468 51.46 -5.13 12.33
C TYR A 468 51.38 -5.02 10.81
N THR A 469 52.08 -4.01 10.28
CA THR A 469 52.46 -3.95 8.86
C THR A 469 53.43 -5.08 8.51
N ALA A 470 53.20 -5.74 7.38
CA ALA A 470 54.18 -6.58 6.71
C ALA A 470 53.90 -6.62 5.20
N GLU A 471 54.63 -5.81 4.44
CA GLU A 471 54.73 -5.94 2.99
C GLU A 471 55.32 -7.32 2.63
N LYS A 472 54.87 -7.92 1.53
CA LYS A 472 55.71 -8.85 0.78
C LYS A 472 55.23 -9.01 -0.66
N ASP A 473 56.06 -8.55 -1.59
CA ASP A 473 55.99 -8.90 -3.00
C ASP A 473 56.11 -10.41 -3.20
N TYR A 474 55.32 -10.95 -4.12
CA TYR A 474 55.70 -12.13 -4.90
C TYR A 474 55.34 -11.91 -6.37
N ASP A 475 56.36 -11.46 -7.08
CA ASP A 475 56.51 -11.53 -8.54
C ASP A 475 56.54 -13.00 -8.97
N TYR A 476 55.79 -13.33 -10.02
CA TYR A 476 55.90 -14.56 -10.80
C TYR A 476 55.28 -14.34 -12.18
N ASN A 477 56.08 -13.76 -13.08
CA ASN A 477 56.00 -14.16 -14.48
C ASN A 477 56.71 -15.52 -14.60
N ASP A 478 56.16 -16.41 -15.41
CA ASP A 478 56.92 -17.23 -16.35
C ASP A 478 55.93 -17.61 -17.46
N ASP A 479 56.25 -17.17 -18.68
CA ASP A 479 55.65 -17.62 -19.93
C ASP A 479 56.16 -19.03 -20.28
N ASP A 480 55.53 -19.67 -21.27
CA ASP A 480 55.98 -20.78 -22.13
C ASP A 480 54.69 -21.56 -22.51
N ASP A 481 53.94 -21.18 -23.55
CA ASP A 481 54.22 -21.30 -25.00
C ASP A 481 53.93 -22.70 -25.60
N ASP A 482 53.63 -22.65 -26.89
CA ASP A 482 53.71 -23.70 -27.91
C ASP A 482 52.56 -24.74 -28.07
N ASP A 483 51.84 -24.52 -29.18
CA ASP A 483 51.74 -25.43 -30.33
C ASP A 483 50.49 -26.33 -30.50
N ASP A 484 49.62 -25.80 -31.38
CA ASP A 484 49.43 -26.31 -32.75
C ASP A 484 48.42 -27.45 -33.06
N ASP A 485 47.56 -27.07 -34.01
CA ASP A 485 47.31 -27.73 -35.29
C ASP A 485 46.21 -28.81 -35.44
N ASP A 486 45.29 -28.42 -36.32
CA ASP A 486 44.91 -29.12 -37.54
C ASP A 486 43.83 -30.21 -37.49
N ASP A 487 42.66 -29.77 -37.95
CA ASP A 487 42.15 -30.08 -39.30
C ASP A 487 41.19 -31.26 -39.54
N ASP A 488 40.34 -30.95 -40.52
CA ASP A 488 39.83 -31.78 -41.61
C ASP A 488 38.73 -32.83 -41.33
N ASP A 489 37.51 -32.34 -41.58
CA ASP A 489 36.81 -32.56 -42.87
C ASP A 489 35.86 -33.76 -43.11
N ASP A 490 35.02 -33.48 -44.11
CA ASP A 490 34.28 -34.32 -45.05
C ASP A 490 32.97 -35.00 -44.57
N ASP A 491 31.88 -34.36 -45.00
CA ASP A 491 31.01 -34.83 -46.08
C ASP A 491 30.35 -36.22 -45.99
N ASP A 492 29.03 -36.27 -46.21
CA ASP A 492 28.55 -36.61 -47.55
C ASP A 492 27.03 -36.36 -47.67
N ASP A 493 26.68 -35.90 -48.86
CA ASP A 493 25.38 -35.51 -49.39
C ASP A 493 24.33 -36.63 -49.48
N ASP A 494 23.09 -36.23 -49.74
CA ASP A 494 22.28 -36.69 -50.90
C ASP A 494 20.84 -36.13 -50.76
N ASP A 495 20.53 -35.05 -51.48
CA ASP A 495 19.76 -35.07 -52.75
C ASP A 495 18.77 -36.27 -52.95
N ASP A 496 17.60 -36.16 -53.60
CA ASP A 496 16.98 -35.08 -54.38
C ASP A 496 15.48 -35.47 -54.59
N ASP A 497 14.80 -34.83 -55.55
CA ASP A 497 13.59 -35.27 -56.27
C ASP A 497 12.21 -35.20 -55.52
N ASP A 498 11.11 -34.79 -56.16
CA ASP A 498 10.89 -33.82 -57.25
C ASP A 498 9.37 -33.61 -57.45
N ASP A 499 9.03 -32.62 -58.28
CA ASP A 499 7.89 -32.58 -59.22
C ASP A 499 6.41 -32.46 -58.74
N ASP A 500 5.83 -31.34 -59.21
CA ASP A 500 4.65 -31.24 -60.09
C ASP A 500 3.21 -31.13 -59.52
N ASP A 501 2.74 -29.87 -59.57
CA ASP A 501 1.68 -29.38 -60.48
C ASP A 501 0.18 -29.76 -60.32
N ASP A 502 -0.63 -28.89 -60.93
CA ASP A 502 -2.06 -28.96 -61.26
C ASP A 502 -3.05 -28.97 -60.06
N ASP A 503 -4.03 -28.06 -59.95
CA ASP A 503 -4.84 -27.43 -61.01
C ASP A 503 -5.20 -25.96 -60.71
N ASP A 504 -5.40 -25.21 -61.80
CA ASP A 504 -5.99 -23.86 -61.89
C ASP A 504 -7.53 -23.88 -61.65
N ASP A 505 -8.18 -22.82 -62.13
CA ASP A 505 -9.63 -22.61 -62.36
C ASP A 505 -10.45 -22.00 -61.18
N ASP A 506 -11.26 -20.95 -61.39
CA ASP A 506 -11.20 -19.85 -62.38
C ASP A 506 -12.28 -18.80 -61.99
N ASP A 507 -12.40 -17.76 -62.82
CA ASP A 507 -13.61 -17.02 -63.17
C ASP A 507 -14.23 -15.97 -62.21
N ASP A 508 -14.22 -14.74 -62.77
CA ASP A 508 -15.36 -13.82 -62.91
C ASP A 508 -15.64 -12.77 -61.82
N ASP A 509 -14.88 -11.68 -61.91
CA ASP A 509 -15.27 -10.42 -62.60
C ASP A 509 -16.72 -9.91 -62.58
N ASP A 510 -16.78 -8.60 -62.83
CA ASP A 510 -17.83 -7.80 -63.47
C ASP A 510 -19.01 -7.20 -62.65
N ASP A 511 -19.02 -5.86 -62.77
CA ASP A 511 -20.15 -5.01 -63.14
C ASP A 511 -21.06 -4.41 -62.04
N ASP A 512 -20.68 -3.16 -61.72
CA ASP A 512 -21.37 -1.96 -62.21
C ASP A 512 -22.78 -1.59 -61.69
N ASP A 513 -22.78 -0.34 -61.20
CA ASP A 513 -23.65 0.75 -61.64
C ASP A 513 -25.05 0.99 -61.05
N ASP A 514 -25.27 2.30 -60.96
CA ASP A 514 -26.49 3.07 -61.19
C ASP A 514 -27.62 3.07 -60.13
N ASP A 515 -27.49 4.11 -59.28
CA ASP A 515 -28.25 5.37 -59.42
C ASP A 515 -29.73 5.48 -58.98
N ASP A 516 -30.09 6.76 -58.94
CA ASP A 516 -31.40 7.42 -58.96
C ASP A 516 -32.21 7.54 -57.65
N ASP A 517 -32.18 8.78 -57.16
CA ASP A 517 -33.35 9.66 -56.96
C ASP A 517 -34.27 9.42 -55.74
N ASP A 518 -34.79 10.44 -55.05
CA ASP A 518 -35.28 11.73 -55.56
C ASP A 518 -35.02 12.91 -54.59
N ASP A 519 -34.98 14.09 -55.21
CA ASP A 519 -34.97 15.44 -54.64
C ASP A 519 -36.15 15.77 -53.68
N ASP A 520 -36.00 16.87 -52.95
CA ASP A 520 -37.00 17.97 -53.03
C ASP A 520 -36.33 19.27 -52.54
N ASP A 521 -36.09 20.19 -53.48
CA ASP A 521 -35.76 21.59 -53.23
C ASP A 521 -36.97 22.35 -52.61
N ASP A 522 -36.72 23.49 -51.98
CA ASP A 522 -37.51 24.72 -52.19
C ASP A 522 -36.87 25.88 -51.40
N ASP A 523 -36.09 26.67 -52.12
CA ASP A 523 -36.08 28.14 -52.19
C ASP A 523 -36.93 28.94 -51.17
N ASP A 524 -36.32 29.97 -50.56
CA ASP A 524 -36.54 31.38 -50.99
C ASP A 524 -35.87 32.40 -50.03
N ASP A 525 -35.05 33.25 -50.65
CA ASP A 525 -34.81 34.68 -50.43
C ASP A 525 -35.62 35.44 -49.33
N ASP A 526 -34.95 36.30 -48.55
CA ASP A 526 -34.89 37.74 -48.90
C ASP A 526 -34.09 38.61 -47.89
N ASP A 527 -33.55 39.69 -48.44
CA ASP A 527 -32.67 40.75 -47.90
C ASP A 527 -33.27 41.72 -46.84
N ASP A 528 -32.45 42.72 -46.49
CA ASP A 528 -32.76 44.08 -45.98
C ASP A 528 -32.90 44.36 -44.46
N ASP A 529 -31.81 44.92 -43.90
CA ASP A 529 -31.63 46.28 -43.34
C ASP A 529 -32.64 46.98 -42.37
N ASP A 530 -32.03 47.85 -41.53
CA ASP A 530 -32.58 48.98 -40.74
C ASP A 530 -33.55 48.77 -39.55
N ASP A 531 -33.00 48.78 -38.31
CA ASP A 531 -33.16 49.91 -37.33
C ASP A 531 -32.20 49.78 -36.10
#